data_AF-A0A4W5R6Z6-F1
#
_entry.id   AF-A0A4W5R6Z6-F1
#
_cell.length_a   1.000
_cell.length_b   1.000
_cell.length_c   1.000
_cell.angle_alpha   90.00
_cell.angle_beta   90.00
_cell.angle_gamma   90.00
#
_symmetry.space_group_name_H-M   'P 1'
#
loop_
_entity.id
_entity.type
_entity.pdbx_description
1 polymer ?
#
loop_
_entity_poly.entity_id
_entity_poly.type
_entity_poly.pdbx_seq_one_letter_code
_entity_poly.pdbx_strand_id
1 'polypeptide(L)'
;VTGAKANDALCQYLFTLAGRVLAQHIVAVLPKAQQPLLTGEQCLPILCVGSVWKSWELLKPGFTEVLAELESTPAFKGRFYGYNLLTLKQSSGSALGGAVLGAKSAGTTVTLNYADNAQVFYKHSFQSSQ
;
A
#
# COMPACT_ATOMS: atom_id res chain seq x y z
N VAL A 1 16.76 4.30 -11.97
CA VAL A 1 16.15 5.43 -11.23
C VAL A 1 16.72 6.78 -11.65
N THR A 2 18.04 6.91 -11.82
CA THR A 2 18.71 8.16 -12.22
C THR A 2 18.14 8.78 -13.51
N GLY A 3 17.88 7.99 -14.55
CA GLY A 3 17.24 8.47 -15.79
C GLY A 3 15.84 9.04 -15.59
N ALA A 4 14.96 8.34 -14.87
CA ALA A 4 13.61 8.83 -14.55
C ALA A 4 13.65 10.14 -13.74
N LYS A 5 14.58 10.25 -12.79
CA LYS A 5 14.80 11.46 -11.99
C LYS A 5 15.38 12.62 -12.81
N ALA A 6 16.05 12.33 -13.92
CA ALA A 6 16.54 13.30 -14.89
C ALA A 6 15.49 13.66 -15.97
N ASN A 7 14.22 13.31 -15.74
CA ASN A 7 13.11 13.53 -16.67
C ASN A 7 13.24 12.83 -18.03
N ASP A 8 13.95 11.70 -18.09
CA ASP A 8 13.87 10.83 -19.27
C ASP A 8 12.45 10.26 -19.41
N ALA A 9 11.80 10.59 -20.54
CA ALA A 9 10.38 10.29 -20.77
C ALA A 9 10.09 8.78 -20.77
N LEU A 10 10.99 7.97 -21.35
CA LEU A 10 10.82 6.51 -21.37
C LEU A 10 10.93 5.93 -19.96
N CYS A 11 11.92 6.36 -19.18
CA CYS A 11 12.06 5.92 -17.80
C CYS A 11 10.84 6.31 -16.95
N GLN A 12 10.32 7.54 -17.07
CA GLN A 12 9.11 7.95 -16.36
C GLN A 12 7.88 7.13 -16.75
N TYR A 13 7.73 6.84 -18.04
CA TYR A 13 6.67 5.98 -18.55
C TYR A 13 6.76 4.57 -17.94
N LEU A 14 7.94 3.97 -17.88
CA LEU A 14 8.14 2.65 -17.28
C LEU A 14 7.80 2.63 -15.78
N PHE A 15 8.17 3.67 -15.03
CA PHE A 15 7.77 3.77 -13.61
C PHE A 15 6.26 3.96 -13.45
N THR A 16 5.61 4.74 -14.33
CA THR A 16 4.16 4.86 -14.36
C THR A 16 3.49 3.51 -14.60
N LEU A 17 3.97 2.74 -15.58
CA LEU A 17 3.48 1.38 -15.85
C LEU A 17 3.68 0.45 -14.65
N ALA A 18 4.85 0.49 -14.00
CA ALA A 18 5.10 -0.28 -12.79
C ALA A 18 4.12 0.08 -11.67
N GLY A 19 3.82 1.37 -11.49
CA GLY A 19 2.80 1.85 -10.58
C GLY A 19 1.42 1.27 -10.86
N ARG A 20 1.00 1.26 -12.15
CA ARG A 20 -0.27 0.63 -12.56
C ARG A 20 -0.32 -0.85 -12.21
N VAL A 21 0.72 -1.60 -12.57
CA VAL A 21 0.80 -3.05 -12.31
C VAL A 21 0.71 -3.33 -10.81
N LEU A 22 1.43 -2.56 -9.98
CA LEU A 22 1.36 -2.70 -8.52
C LEU A 22 -0.07 -2.46 -7.98
N ALA A 23 -0.77 -1.43 -8.47
CA ALA A 23 -2.15 -1.16 -8.07
C ALA A 23 -3.14 -2.23 -8.57
N GLN A 24 -2.94 -2.79 -9.77
CA GLN A 24 -3.77 -3.88 -10.30
C GLN A 24 -3.74 -5.13 -9.40
N HIS A 25 -2.60 -5.42 -8.76
CA HIS A 25 -2.53 -6.51 -7.78
C HIS A 25 -3.46 -6.26 -6.57
N ILE A 26 -3.61 -5.00 -6.15
CA ILE A 26 -4.53 -4.62 -5.08
C ILE A 26 -5.98 -4.80 -5.54
N VAL A 27 -6.33 -4.27 -6.71
CA VAL A 27 -7.66 -4.43 -7.32
C VAL A 27 -8.06 -5.90 -7.38
N ALA A 28 -7.14 -6.79 -7.76
CA ALA A 28 -7.41 -8.21 -7.89
C ALA A 28 -7.75 -8.91 -6.56
N VAL A 29 -7.20 -8.45 -5.44
CA VAL A 29 -7.43 -9.08 -4.11
C VAL A 29 -8.56 -8.43 -3.33
N LEU A 30 -8.91 -7.19 -3.63
CA LEU A 30 -9.91 -6.41 -2.88
C LEU A 30 -11.30 -7.04 -2.80
N PRO A 31 -11.84 -7.75 -3.81
CA PRO A 31 -13.12 -8.44 -3.68
C PRO A 31 -13.16 -9.50 -2.57
N LYS A 32 -11.99 -10.03 -2.16
CA LYS A 32 -11.84 -10.98 -1.05
C LYS A 32 -11.42 -10.32 0.26
N ALA A 33 -11.19 -9.01 0.26
CA ALA A 33 -10.83 -8.26 1.47
C ALA A 33 -12.05 -8.13 2.38
N GLN A 34 -11.80 -8.14 3.69
CA GLN A 34 -12.84 -7.95 4.69
C GLN A 34 -13.34 -6.50 4.65
N GLN A 35 -14.66 -6.28 4.76
CA GLN A 35 -15.26 -4.94 4.70
C GLN A 35 -14.64 -3.90 5.65
N PRO A 36 -14.24 -4.23 6.90
CA PRO A 36 -13.60 -3.26 7.79
C PRO A 36 -12.29 -2.65 7.26
N LEU A 37 -11.60 -3.31 6.32
CA LEU A 37 -10.40 -2.76 5.66
C LEU A 37 -10.74 -1.68 4.63
N LEU A 38 -11.98 -1.64 4.15
CA LEU A 38 -12.46 -0.70 3.13
C LEU A 38 -13.21 0.47 3.76
N THR A 39 -14.05 0.17 4.76
CA THR A 39 -14.98 1.13 5.38
C THR A 39 -14.52 1.64 6.75
N GLY A 40 -13.34 1.21 7.23
CA GLY A 40 -12.80 1.68 8.49
C GLY A 40 -12.43 3.17 8.45
N GLU A 41 -12.28 3.79 9.63
CA GLU A 41 -11.83 5.18 9.77
C GLU A 41 -10.47 5.43 9.10
N GLN A 42 -9.67 4.37 8.98
CA GLN A 42 -8.42 4.37 8.25
C GLN A 42 -8.68 3.88 6.83
N CYS A 43 -8.50 4.78 5.86
CA CYS A 43 -8.35 4.43 4.44
C CYS A 43 -7.48 3.18 4.25
N LEU A 44 -7.76 2.39 3.19
CA LEU A 44 -7.17 1.06 2.96
C LEU A 44 -5.66 1.02 3.28
N PRO A 45 -5.24 0.31 4.34
CA PRO A 45 -3.82 0.22 4.69
C PRO A 45 -3.10 -0.78 3.80
N ILE A 46 -2.04 -0.32 3.11
CA ILE A 46 -1.22 -1.12 2.20
C ILE A 46 0.23 -1.12 2.71
N LEU A 47 0.71 -2.28 3.17
CA LEU A 47 2.09 -2.45 3.59
C LEU A 47 3.01 -2.63 2.38
N CYS A 48 3.91 -1.67 2.18
CA CYS A 48 4.84 -1.60 1.07
C CYS A 48 6.20 -2.17 1.48
N VAL A 49 6.56 -3.34 0.95
CA VAL A 49 7.86 -4.00 1.20
C VAL A 49 8.67 -4.06 -0.08
N GLY A 50 9.98 -3.79 0.02
CA GLY A 50 10.92 -3.83 -1.10
C GLY A 50 11.47 -2.45 -1.50
N SER A 51 12.62 -2.44 -2.16
CA SER A 51 13.35 -1.21 -2.50
C SER A 51 12.68 -0.36 -3.58
N VAL A 52 11.80 -0.95 -4.40
CA VAL A 52 11.06 -0.25 -5.48
C VAL A 52 10.25 0.93 -4.92
N TRP A 53 9.67 0.78 -3.73
CA TRP A 53 8.88 1.81 -3.05
C TRP A 53 9.68 3.05 -2.65
N LYS A 54 11.02 2.99 -2.64
CA LYS A 54 11.87 4.20 -2.48
C LYS A 54 11.72 5.17 -3.65
N SER A 55 11.13 4.73 -4.76
CA SER A 55 10.82 5.54 -5.94
C SER A 55 9.32 5.86 -6.04
N TRP A 56 8.60 5.92 -4.90
CA TRP A 56 7.15 6.15 -4.84
C TRP A 56 6.68 7.31 -5.73
N GLU A 57 7.35 8.46 -5.70
CA GLU A 57 6.95 9.61 -6.51
C GLU A 57 6.88 9.32 -8.02
N LEU A 58 7.69 8.38 -8.52
CA LEU A 58 7.65 7.95 -9.92
C LEU A 58 6.55 6.91 -10.20
N LEU A 59 6.18 6.12 -9.20
CA LEU A 59 5.12 5.09 -9.29
C LEU A 59 3.72 5.69 -9.13
N LYS A 60 3.63 6.76 -8.33
CA LYS A 60 2.40 7.40 -7.88
C LYS A 60 1.39 7.71 -8.99
N PRO A 61 1.76 8.24 -10.17
CA PRO A 61 0.80 8.57 -11.22
C PRO A 61 -0.02 7.35 -11.64
N GLY A 62 0.66 6.28 -12.07
CA GLY A 62 -0.02 5.06 -12.52
C GLY A 62 -0.69 4.27 -11.40
N PHE A 63 -0.12 4.31 -10.19
CA PHE A 63 -0.72 3.65 -9.03
C PHE A 63 -2.03 4.32 -8.62
N THR A 64 -2.05 5.65 -8.54
CA THR A 64 -3.24 6.41 -8.12
C THR A 64 -4.34 6.33 -9.17
N GLU A 65 -3.98 6.36 -10.46
CA GLU A 65 -4.93 6.23 -11.57
C GLU A 65 -5.75 4.94 -11.47
N VAL A 66 -5.09 3.79 -11.32
CA VAL A 66 -5.79 2.48 -11.22
C VAL A 66 -6.70 2.41 -9.99
N LEU A 67 -6.29 2.99 -8.86
CA LEU A 67 -7.13 3.00 -7.66
C LEU A 67 -8.28 4.02 -7.76
N ALA A 68 -8.11 5.13 -8.47
CA ALA A 68 -9.19 6.06 -8.76
C ALA A 68 -10.23 5.44 -9.71
N GLU A 69 -9.79 4.69 -10.73
CA GLU A 69 -10.67 3.89 -11.58
C GLU A 69 -11.49 2.91 -10.74
N LEU A 70 -10.85 2.21 -9.79
CA LEU A 70 -11.54 1.30 -8.86
C LEU A 70 -12.61 2.03 -8.04
N GLU A 71 -12.28 3.17 -7.43
CA GLU A 71 -13.23 3.97 -6.63
C GLU A 71 -14.47 4.34 -7.45
N SER A 72 -14.28 4.68 -8.72
CA SER A 72 -15.38 5.05 -9.62
C SER A 72 -16.32 3.88 -9.98
N THR A 73 -15.90 2.63 -9.76
CA THR A 73 -16.73 1.46 -10.09
C THR A 73 -17.94 1.33 -9.15
N PRO A 74 -19.10 0.87 -9.64
CA PRO A 74 -20.31 0.73 -8.80
C PRO A 74 -20.12 -0.15 -7.56
N ALA A 75 -19.19 -1.12 -7.60
CA ALA A 75 -18.94 -2.03 -6.50
C ALA A 75 -18.20 -1.38 -5.32
N PHE A 76 -17.38 -0.36 -5.58
CA PHE A 76 -16.50 0.29 -4.61
C PHE A 76 -16.84 1.76 -4.35
N LYS A 77 -17.68 2.36 -5.20
CA LYS A 77 -18.16 3.74 -5.04
C LYS A 77 -18.77 3.96 -3.66
N GLY A 78 -18.25 4.95 -2.93
CA GLY A 78 -18.68 5.28 -1.58
C GLY A 78 -18.34 4.25 -0.51
N ARG A 79 -17.56 3.20 -0.83
CA ARG A 79 -17.04 2.19 0.11
C ARG A 79 -15.53 2.18 0.18
N PHE A 80 -14.85 2.79 -0.79
CA PHE A 80 -13.40 2.91 -0.87
C PHE A 80 -13.01 4.38 -0.85
N TYR A 81 -12.71 4.90 0.34
CA TYR A 81 -12.50 6.35 0.54
C TYR A 81 -11.08 6.83 0.23
N GLY A 82 -10.12 5.90 0.14
CA GLY A 82 -8.72 6.25 -0.02
C GLY A 82 -7.80 5.09 0.36
N TYR A 83 -6.50 5.37 0.37
CA TYR A 83 -5.50 4.41 0.77
C TYR A 83 -4.35 5.05 1.57
N ASN A 84 -3.76 4.27 2.47
CA ASN A 84 -2.59 4.63 3.25
C ASN A 84 -1.46 3.68 2.90
N LEU A 85 -0.29 4.20 2.51
CA LEU A 85 0.89 3.37 2.29
C LEU A 85 1.75 3.34 3.55
N LEU A 86 2.02 2.13 4.03
CA LEU A 86 2.82 1.86 5.21
C LEU A 86 4.17 1.28 4.82
N THR A 87 5.19 1.57 5.62
CA THR A 87 6.49 0.89 5.57
C THR A 87 6.83 0.35 6.95
N LEU A 88 7.58 -0.74 7.00
CA LEU A 88 8.09 -1.28 8.27
C LEU A 88 9.18 -0.34 8.82
N LYS A 89 9.18 -0.14 10.14
CA LYS A 89 10.29 0.57 10.81
C LYS A 89 11.53 -0.34 10.79
N GLN A 90 12.72 0.27 10.77
CA GLN A 90 13.99 -0.48 10.64
C GLN A 90 14.20 -1.51 11.76
N SER A 91 13.66 -1.24 12.96
CA SER A 91 13.66 -2.13 14.12
C SER A 91 12.74 -3.36 13.97
N SER A 92 11.82 -3.34 13.02
CA SER A 92 10.65 -4.23 12.95
C SER A 92 10.50 -4.86 11.57
N GLY A 93 11.63 -5.33 11.01
CA GLY A 93 11.66 -6.02 9.72
C GLY A 93 10.80 -7.29 9.71
N SER A 94 10.64 -7.91 8.55
CA SER A 94 9.84 -9.13 8.35
C SER A 94 10.25 -10.30 9.25
N ALA A 95 11.50 -10.33 9.72
CA ALA A 95 11.99 -11.31 10.68
C ALA A 95 11.21 -11.31 12.01
N LEU A 96 10.75 -10.14 12.47
CA LEU A 96 9.92 -10.04 13.68
C LEU A 96 8.58 -10.76 13.48
N GLY A 97 7.95 -10.57 12.31
CA GLY A 97 6.74 -11.30 11.94
C GLY A 97 6.97 -12.81 11.89
N GLY A 98 8.12 -13.24 11.33
CA GLY A 98 8.52 -14.65 11.33
C GLY A 98 8.67 -15.23 12.73
N ALA A 99 9.32 -14.52 13.66
CA ALA A 99 9.48 -14.95 15.04
C ALA A 99 8.13 -15.09 15.77
N VAL A 100 7.20 -14.16 15.55
CA VAL A 100 5.86 -14.18 16.16
C VAL A 100 5.04 -15.35 15.63
N LEU A 101 5.08 -15.60 14.32
CA LEU A 101 4.43 -16.76 13.71
C LEU A 101 5.03 -18.07 14.22
N GLY A 102 6.36 -18.13 14.38
CA GLY A 102 7.08 -19.27 14.94
C GLY A 102 6.69 -19.54 16.40
N ALA A 103 6.69 -18.53 17.25
CA ALA A 103 6.24 -18.66 18.64
C ALA A 103 4.80 -19.17 18.71
N LYS A 104 3.89 -18.60 17.89
CA LYS A 104 2.50 -19.05 17.80
C LYS A 104 2.40 -20.52 17.40
N SER A 105 3.23 -20.97 16.45
CA SER A 105 3.27 -22.39 16.05
C SER A 105 3.79 -23.32 17.17
N ALA A 106 4.64 -22.81 18.06
CA ALA A 106 5.16 -23.50 19.23
C ALA A 106 4.24 -23.37 20.48
N GLY A 107 3.02 -22.83 20.32
CA GLY A 107 2.08 -22.63 21.43
C GLY A 107 2.47 -21.51 22.41
N THR A 108 3.41 -20.65 22.02
CA THR A 108 3.88 -19.50 22.82
C THR A 108 3.42 -18.18 22.19
N THR A 109 3.20 -17.14 22.99
CA THR A 109 2.85 -15.81 22.51
C THR A 109 3.99 -14.83 22.72
N VAL A 110 4.25 -14.00 21.70
CA VAL A 110 5.17 -12.86 21.78
C VAL A 110 4.33 -11.60 21.88
N THR A 111 4.49 -10.84 22.95
CA THR A 111 3.81 -9.56 23.12
C THR A 111 4.42 -8.54 22.16
N LEU A 112 3.60 -7.99 21.26
CA LEU A 112 4.00 -6.96 20.31
C LEU A 112 3.13 -5.72 20.44
N ASN A 113 3.78 -4.56 20.36
CA ASN A 113 3.10 -3.32 20.04
C ASN A 113 3.13 -3.09 18.52
N TYR A 114 2.03 -3.37 17.82
CA TYR A 114 1.97 -3.20 16.37
C TYR A 114 2.10 -1.75 15.90
N ALA A 115 1.74 -0.77 16.75
CA ALA A 115 1.92 0.65 16.45
C ALA A 115 3.41 1.03 16.30
N ASP A 116 4.31 0.26 16.92
CA ASP A 116 5.74 0.50 16.84
C ASP A 116 6.38 -0.09 15.58
N ASN A 117 5.67 -0.98 14.87
CA ASN A 117 6.28 -1.80 13.81
C ASN A 117 6.17 -1.22 12.40
N ALA A 118 5.18 -0.37 12.15
CA ALA A 118 4.95 0.25 10.86
C ALA A 118 4.68 1.75 11.00
N GLN A 119 4.92 2.49 9.92
CA GLN A 119 4.59 3.90 9.84
C GLN A 119 3.97 4.22 8.48
N VAL A 120 3.00 5.14 8.47
CA VAL A 120 2.41 5.65 7.23
C VAL A 120 3.38 6.65 6.61
N PHE A 121 3.76 6.44 5.35
CA PHE A 121 4.60 7.39 4.61
C PHE A 121 3.84 8.13 3.50
N TYR A 122 2.65 7.67 3.12
CA TYR A 122 1.79 8.36 2.16
C TYR A 122 0.32 8.11 2.46
N LYS A 123 -0.51 9.14 2.24
CA LYS A 123 -1.97 9.09 2.39
C LYS A 123 -2.63 9.66 1.14
N HIS A 124 -3.69 9.03 0.69
CA HIS A 124 -4.53 9.51 -0.39
C HIS A 124 -6.00 9.35 -0.01
N SER A 125 -6.79 10.39 -0.26
CA SER A 125 -8.24 10.38 -0.11
C SER A 125 -8.85 10.71 -1.46
N PHE A 126 -9.86 9.94 -1.87
CA PHE A 126 -10.67 10.22 -3.07
C PHE A 126 -11.82 11.18 -2.77
N GLN A 127 -12.12 11.43 -1.49
CA GLN A 127 -13.07 12.46 -1.11
C GLN A 127 -12.44 13.85 -1.33
N SER A 128 -13.10 14.68 -2.14
CA SER A 128 -13.06 16.12 -1.94
C SER A 128 -13.55 16.38 -0.53
N SER A 129 -12.76 17.08 0.29
CA SER A 129 -13.22 17.70 1.52
C SER A 129 -14.55 18.42 1.25
N GLN A 130 -15.64 17.88 1.79
CA GLN A 130 -16.86 18.66 2.03
C GLN A 130 -16.60 19.63 3.18
#